data_AF-A0A932WM91-F1
#
_entry.id   AF-A0A932WM91-F1
#
_cell.length_a   1.000
_cell.length_b   1.000
_cell.length_c   1.000
_cell.angle_alpha   90.00
_cell.angle_beta   90.00
_cell.angle_gamma   90.00
#
_symmetry.space_group_name_H-M   'P 1'
#
loop_
_entity.id
_entity.type
_entity.pdbx_description
1 polymer ?
#
loop_
_entity_poly.entity_id
_entity_poly.type
_entity_poly.pdbx_seq_one_letter_code
_entity_poly.pdbx_strand_id
1 'polypeptide(L)'
;MSHVVRRLDWGVIDLDTVAGRIFFQQTWFYDWQVVSPVSPWTLAEKQAFHHALDRQVWGHWSMRFQFVPHGATDFARRFVHGIPINLDIKWVTRPGSFTVNVVKRPGPVDHSIRPWVNFTTKVIQLSKWDTSSYTAVNAASASSPKPFQPLPHEFGHALGTANDDEYAAGHANLGDTNSIMNIGSQVRARHLESIRGELNAMMPGVTFTVAGPHHGHGHGHGHSHGIGHGAAHAHH
;
A
#
# COMPACT_ATOMS: atom_id res chain seq x y z
N MET A 1 27.85 0.22 7.53
CA MET A 1 26.69 -0.67 7.32
C MET A 1 26.00 -0.20 6.06
N SER A 2 25.64 -1.08 5.13
CA SER A 2 24.91 -0.67 3.92
C SER A 2 23.43 -0.45 4.22
N HIS A 3 22.84 -1.29 5.07
CA HIS A 3 21.42 -1.23 5.44
C HIS A 3 21.22 -0.88 6.92
N VAL A 4 20.22 -0.04 7.19
CA VAL A 4 19.68 0.20 8.52
C VAL A 4 18.23 -0.27 8.49
N VAL A 5 17.91 -1.29 9.29
CA VAL A 5 16.62 -1.98 9.24
C VAL A 5 15.87 -1.82 10.56
N ARG A 6 14.60 -1.41 10.47
CA ARG A 6 13.66 -1.31 11.59
C ARG A 6 12.53 -2.31 11.39
N ARG A 7 12.31 -3.18 12.37
CA ARG A 7 11.19 -4.12 12.40
C ARG A 7 10.14 -3.59 13.36
N LEU A 8 8.94 -3.42 12.86
CA LEU A 8 7.75 -2.98 13.57
C LEU A 8 6.74 -4.13 13.52
N ASP A 9 5.78 -4.14 14.44
CA ASP A 9 4.67 -5.10 14.39
C ASP A 9 3.83 -4.92 13.11
N TRP A 10 3.74 -3.70 12.57
CA TRP A 10 2.97 -3.35 11.37
C TRP A 10 3.78 -3.32 10.06
N GLY A 11 5.08 -3.61 10.08
CA GLY A 11 5.90 -3.67 8.86
C GLY A 11 7.41 -3.59 9.11
N VAL A 12 8.19 -3.63 8.03
CA VAL A 12 9.66 -3.51 8.06
C VAL A 12 10.09 -2.35 7.20
N ILE A 13 10.92 -1.46 7.75
CA ILE A 13 11.59 -0.38 7.01
C ILE A 13 13.04 -0.79 6.82
N ASP A 14 13.51 -0.79 5.58
CA ASP A 14 14.91 -0.97 5.20
C ASP A 14 15.40 0.29 4.49
N LEU A 15 16.40 0.96 5.08
CA LEU A 15 17.11 2.08 4.51
C LEU A 15 18.49 1.63 4.01
N ASP A 16 18.66 1.63 2.69
CA ASP A 16 19.98 1.49 2.07
C ASP A 16 20.70 2.84 2.10
N THR A 17 21.66 2.94 3.01
CA THR A 17 22.47 4.13 3.26
C THR A 17 23.57 4.38 2.22
N VAL A 18 23.78 3.45 1.30
CA VAL A 18 24.77 3.57 0.21
C VAL A 18 24.08 3.89 -1.10
N ALA A 19 23.04 3.14 -1.48
CA ALA A 19 22.32 3.34 -2.73
C ALA A 19 21.22 4.40 -2.65
N GLY A 20 20.81 4.81 -1.46
CA GLY A 20 19.73 5.79 -1.29
C GLY A 20 18.38 5.22 -1.70
N ARG A 21 17.93 4.19 -0.99
CA ARG A 21 16.61 3.57 -1.19
C ARG A 21 15.94 3.31 0.14
N ILE A 22 14.65 3.62 0.23
CA ILE A 22 13.81 3.20 1.34
C ILE A 22 12.84 2.16 0.81
N PHE A 23 12.77 1.03 1.51
CA PHE A 23 11.79 -0.01 1.24
C PHE A 23 10.96 -0.25 2.50
N PHE A 24 9.65 -0.22 2.35
CA PHE A 24 8.70 -0.56 3.39
C PHE A 24 7.87 -1.77 2.95
N GLN A 25 7.86 -2.84 3.75
CA GLN A 25 7.10 -4.05 3.45
C GLN A 25 6.21 -4.45 4.62
N GLN A 26 4.95 -4.76 4.32
CA GLN A 26 4.04 -5.45 5.23
C GLN A 26 3.95 -6.92 4.87
N THR A 27 3.75 -7.77 5.88
CA THR A 27 3.43 -9.19 5.65
C THR A 27 1.95 -9.43 5.96
N TRP A 28 1.20 -9.88 4.97
CA TRP A 28 -0.25 -10.06 5.08
C TRP A 28 -0.59 -11.56 5.08
N PHE A 29 -1.20 -12.00 6.18
CA PHE A 29 -1.74 -13.35 6.34
C PHE A 29 -3.23 -13.34 6.01
N TYR A 30 -3.61 -13.97 4.90
CA TYR A 30 -5.00 -13.95 4.45
C TYR A 30 -5.82 -15.09 5.06
N ASP A 31 -6.93 -14.72 5.71
CA ASP A 31 -8.01 -15.63 6.04
C ASP A 31 -9.10 -15.56 4.95
N TRP A 32 -9.22 -16.64 4.18
CA TRP A 32 -10.08 -16.69 2.99
C TRP A 32 -11.46 -17.23 3.35
N GLN A 33 -12.45 -16.34 3.38
CA GLN A 33 -13.79 -16.65 3.85
C GLN A 33 -14.78 -16.71 2.68
N VAL A 34 -15.84 -17.50 2.84
CA VAL A 34 -16.93 -17.63 1.87
C VAL A 34 -18.28 -17.46 2.53
N VAL A 35 -19.20 -16.81 1.82
CA VAL A 35 -20.62 -16.77 2.16
C VAL A 35 -21.37 -17.63 1.15
N SER A 36 -22.08 -18.65 1.65
CA SER A 36 -22.90 -19.55 0.84
C SER A 36 -23.87 -18.76 -0.08
N PRO A 37 -24.13 -19.21 -1.32
CA PRO A 37 -23.77 -20.51 -1.92
C PRO A 37 -22.55 -20.50 -2.85
N VAL A 38 -21.59 -19.58 -2.67
CA VAL A 38 -20.41 -19.52 -3.56
C VAL A 38 -19.41 -20.65 -3.29
N SER A 39 -18.69 -21.07 -4.32
CA SER A 39 -17.59 -22.02 -4.19
C SER A 39 -16.43 -21.46 -3.36
N PRO A 40 -15.68 -22.34 -2.65
CA PRO A 40 -14.43 -21.96 -1.99
C PRO A 40 -13.46 -21.21 -2.91
N TRP A 41 -12.62 -20.37 -2.31
CA TRP A 41 -11.54 -19.69 -3.03
C TRP A 41 -10.56 -20.71 -3.61
N THR A 42 -10.40 -20.71 -4.93
CA THR A 42 -9.32 -21.45 -5.60
C THR A 42 -7.98 -20.72 -5.40
N LEU A 43 -6.86 -21.42 -5.58
CA LEU A 43 -5.54 -20.78 -5.52
C LEU A 43 -5.40 -19.65 -6.55
N ALA A 44 -5.91 -19.87 -7.77
CA ALA A 44 -5.89 -18.88 -8.84
C ALA A 44 -6.67 -17.61 -8.47
N GLU A 45 -7.85 -17.74 -7.84
CA GLU A 45 -8.61 -16.59 -7.36
C GLU A 45 -7.87 -15.83 -6.25
N LYS A 46 -7.22 -16.52 -5.32
CA LYS A 46 -6.44 -15.91 -4.25
C LYS A 46 -5.25 -15.11 -4.81
N GLN A 47 -4.52 -15.72 -5.76
CA GLN A 47 -3.42 -15.06 -6.47
C GLN A 47 -3.89 -13.85 -7.28
N ALA A 48 -5.01 -13.97 -8.00
CA ALA A 48 -5.59 -12.87 -8.75
C ALA A 48 -6.00 -11.71 -7.84
N PHE A 49 -6.62 -12.00 -6.68
CA PHE A 49 -6.95 -10.99 -5.69
C PHE A 49 -5.70 -10.28 -5.16
N HIS A 50 -4.69 -11.05 -4.71
CA HIS A 50 -3.46 -10.47 -4.19
C HIS A 50 -2.72 -9.64 -5.25
N HIS A 51 -2.64 -10.10 -6.49
CA HIS A 51 -2.03 -9.34 -7.59
C HIS A 51 -2.81 -8.08 -7.96
N ALA A 52 -4.14 -8.08 -7.86
CA ALA A 52 -4.93 -6.87 -8.05
C ALA A 52 -4.64 -5.85 -6.94
N LEU A 53 -4.63 -6.32 -5.69
CA LEU A 53 -4.32 -5.53 -4.51
C LEU A 53 -2.92 -4.90 -4.59
N ASP A 54 -1.91 -5.73 -4.81
CA ASP A 54 -0.51 -5.31 -4.87
C ASP A 54 -0.27 -4.30 -5.99
N ARG A 55 -0.79 -4.56 -7.19
CA ARG A 55 -0.72 -3.62 -8.31
C ARG A 55 -1.35 -2.27 -8.01
N GLN A 56 -2.53 -2.27 -7.38
CA GLN A 56 -3.21 -1.03 -7.01
C GLN A 56 -2.40 -0.28 -5.94
N VAL A 57 -1.97 -0.95 -4.87
CA VAL A 57 -1.17 -0.34 -3.80
C VAL A 57 0.13 0.24 -4.37
N TRP A 58 0.89 -0.55 -5.13
CA TRP A 58 2.11 -0.10 -5.79
C TRP A 58 1.86 1.11 -6.68
N GLY A 59 0.81 1.04 -7.52
CA GLY A 59 0.44 2.11 -8.44
C GLY A 59 0.12 3.43 -7.74
N HIS A 60 -0.44 3.40 -6.53
CA HIS A 60 -0.83 4.59 -5.79
C HIS A 60 0.24 5.10 -4.82
N TRP A 61 1.02 4.21 -4.19
CA TRP A 61 1.89 4.55 -3.07
C TRP A 61 3.38 4.57 -3.43
N SER A 62 3.86 3.57 -4.17
CA SER A 62 5.31 3.41 -4.44
C SER A 62 5.85 4.51 -5.34
N MET A 63 7.07 4.96 -5.02
CA MET A 63 7.83 6.00 -5.73
C MET A 63 7.10 7.34 -5.87
N ARG A 64 6.01 7.56 -5.14
CA ARG A 64 5.29 8.83 -5.19
C ARG A 64 6.02 9.92 -4.42
N PHE A 65 6.60 9.60 -3.28
CA PHE A 65 7.27 10.58 -2.42
C PHE A 65 8.73 10.23 -2.22
N GLN A 66 9.49 11.23 -1.81
CA GLN A 66 10.88 11.08 -1.38
C GLN A 66 11.03 11.58 0.06
N PHE A 67 11.90 10.94 0.81
CA PHE A 67 12.34 11.41 2.12
C PHE A 67 13.65 12.17 1.95
N VAL A 68 13.64 13.46 2.28
CA VAL A 68 14.81 14.33 2.23
C VAL A 68 15.48 14.34 3.60
N PRO A 69 16.69 13.75 3.74
CA PRO A 69 17.45 13.82 4.97
C PRO A 69 18.11 15.19 5.14
N HIS A 70 18.07 15.71 6.35
CA HIS A 70 18.70 16.95 6.79
C HIS A 70 19.65 16.64 7.94
N GLY A 71 20.80 17.32 7.99
CA GLY A 71 21.78 17.17 9.06
C GLY A 71 23.21 17.36 8.59
N ALA A 72 24.14 17.29 9.54
CA ALA A 72 25.58 17.46 9.29
C ALA A 72 26.30 16.13 8.97
N THR A 73 25.58 15.03 8.81
CA THR A 73 26.16 13.71 8.49
C THR A 73 26.52 13.61 7.00
N ASP A 74 27.47 12.74 6.66
CA ASP A 74 27.80 12.44 5.26
C ASP A 74 26.61 11.86 4.49
N PHE A 75 25.77 11.09 5.18
CA PHE A 75 24.54 10.56 4.62
C PHE A 75 23.58 11.68 4.20
N ALA A 76 23.31 12.64 5.08
CA ALA A 76 22.42 13.76 4.76
C ALA A 76 22.98 14.62 3.59
N ARG A 77 24.28 14.90 3.60
CA ARG A 77 24.95 15.61 2.49
C ARG A 77 24.91 14.86 1.17
N ARG A 78 24.97 13.51 1.20
CA ARG A 78 24.93 12.69 -0.01
C ARG A 78 23.55 12.67 -0.65
N PHE A 79 22.49 12.65 0.15
CA PHE A 79 21.12 12.45 -0.33
C PHE A 79 20.24 13.70 -0.20
N VAL A 80 20.82 14.89 -0.40
CA VAL A 80 20.11 16.19 -0.31
C VAL A 80 18.91 16.33 -1.24
N HIS A 81 18.86 15.55 -2.32
CA HIS A 81 17.75 15.55 -3.29
C HIS A 81 16.61 14.59 -2.91
N GLY A 82 16.74 13.87 -1.80
CA GLY A 82 15.74 12.93 -1.32
C GLY A 82 15.96 11.50 -1.78
N ILE A 83 15.36 10.60 -1.01
CA ILE A 83 15.45 9.16 -1.17
C ILE A 83 14.05 8.63 -1.47
N PRO A 84 13.82 7.99 -2.64
CA PRO A 84 12.50 7.43 -2.95
C PRO A 84 12.15 6.27 -2.02
N ILE A 85 10.85 6.13 -1.75
CA ILE A 85 10.30 5.01 -1.01
C ILE A 85 9.49 4.07 -1.92
N ASN A 86 9.71 2.78 -1.76
CA ASN A 86 8.85 1.72 -2.29
C ASN A 86 8.05 1.08 -1.15
N LEU A 87 6.77 0.82 -1.40
CA LEU A 87 5.85 0.20 -0.47
C LEU A 87 5.34 -1.11 -1.08
N ASP A 88 5.40 -2.19 -0.30
CA ASP A 88 5.14 -3.54 -0.79
C ASP A 88 4.33 -4.36 0.22
N ILE A 89 3.57 -5.32 -0.30
CA ILE A 89 2.79 -6.27 0.50
C ILE A 89 3.20 -7.68 0.14
N LYS A 90 3.79 -8.37 1.10
CA LYS A 90 4.14 -9.78 0.95
C LYS A 90 3.03 -10.67 1.48
N TRP A 91 2.44 -11.48 0.60
CA TRP A 91 1.56 -12.58 1.01
C TRP A 91 2.36 -13.64 1.78
N VAL A 92 1.96 -13.91 3.02
CA VAL A 92 2.50 -14.97 3.87
C VAL A 92 1.45 -16.02 4.25
N THR A 93 1.91 -17.24 4.55
CA THR A 93 1.06 -18.39 4.95
C THR A 93 1.02 -18.62 6.46
N ARG A 94 1.65 -17.73 7.23
CA ARG A 94 1.66 -17.70 8.71
C ARG A 94 1.37 -16.27 9.16
N PRO A 95 0.90 -16.07 10.42
CA PRO A 95 0.67 -14.73 10.96
C PRO A 95 1.85 -13.79 10.68
N GLY A 96 1.55 -12.64 10.10
CA GLY A 96 2.49 -11.59 9.75
C GLY A 96 2.14 -10.27 10.43
N SER A 97 2.43 -9.17 9.76
CA SER A 97 2.10 -7.81 10.20
C SER A 97 0.60 -7.58 10.37
N PHE A 98 -0.22 -8.18 9.48
CA PHE A 98 -1.68 -8.10 9.53
C PHE A 98 -2.33 -9.45 9.21
N THR A 99 -3.46 -9.71 9.86
CA THR A 99 -4.43 -10.73 9.44
C THR A 99 -5.49 -10.08 8.56
N VAL A 100 -5.72 -10.64 7.38
CA VAL A 100 -6.57 -10.04 6.34
C VAL A 100 -7.70 -10.99 6.02
N ASN A 101 -8.89 -10.67 6.50
CA ASN A 101 -10.10 -11.44 6.23
C ASN A 101 -10.62 -11.03 4.85
N VAL A 102 -10.69 -11.96 3.90
CA VAL A 102 -11.21 -11.69 2.55
C VAL A 102 -12.43 -12.53 2.28
N VAL A 103 -13.59 -11.87 2.16
CA VAL A 103 -14.87 -12.56 1.98
C VAL A 103 -15.25 -12.63 0.51
N LYS A 104 -15.56 -13.84 0.03
CA LYS A 104 -16.26 -14.06 -1.25
C LYS A 104 -17.74 -14.21 -0.99
N ARG A 105 -18.55 -13.36 -1.61
CA ARG A 105 -20.01 -13.32 -1.47
C ARG A 105 -20.70 -13.57 -2.81
N PRO A 106 -21.92 -14.13 -2.82
CA PRO A 106 -22.73 -14.24 -4.02
C PRO A 106 -23.32 -12.88 -4.41
N GLY A 107 -23.78 -12.77 -5.66
CA GLY A 107 -24.48 -11.58 -6.13
C GLY A 107 -23.59 -10.55 -6.83
N PRO A 108 -24.19 -9.44 -7.27
CA PRO A 108 -23.47 -8.36 -7.92
C PRO A 108 -22.55 -7.65 -6.91
N VAL A 109 -21.58 -6.90 -7.43
CA VAL A 109 -20.74 -6.01 -6.64
C VAL A 109 -21.60 -5.09 -5.77
N ASP A 110 -21.37 -5.11 -4.45
CA ASP A 110 -22.06 -4.25 -3.48
C ASP A 110 -21.03 -3.57 -2.56
N HIS A 111 -20.88 -2.25 -2.75
CA HIS A 111 -19.97 -1.40 -1.98
C HIS A 111 -20.62 -0.77 -0.74
N SER A 112 -21.83 -1.18 -0.37
CA SER A 112 -22.44 -0.78 0.91
C SER A 112 -21.72 -1.43 2.10
N ILE A 113 -21.13 -2.61 1.88
CA ILE A 113 -20.22 -3.26 2.83
C ILE A 113 -18.83 -2.71 2.58
N ARG A 114 -18.42 -1.76 3.42
CA ARG A 114 -17.12 -1.12 3.29
C ARG A 114 -16.02 -1.99 3.89
N PRO A 115 -14.84 -2.06 3.24
CA PRO A 115 -13.66 -2.59 3.89
C PRO A 115 -13.26 -1.68 5.07
N TRP A 116 -12.42 -2.21 5.95
CA TRP A 116 -11.89 -1.46 7.08
C TRP A 116 -10.58 -2.04 7.58
N VAL A 117 -9.79 -1.20 8.26
CA VAL A 117 -8.59 -1.59 9.00
C VAL A 117 -8.76 -1.28 10.49
N ASN A 118 -8.46 -2.26 11.33
CA ASN A 118 -8.17 -2.02 12.74
C ASN A 118 -6.65 -2.11 12.93
N PHE A 119 -6.01 -0.94 12.99
CA PHE A 119 -4.56 -0.87 13.14
C PHE A 119 -4.08 -1.41 14.49
N THR A 120 -4.87 -1.27 15.55
CA THR A 120 -4.49 -1.73 16.89
C THR A 120 -4.45 -3.25 16.98
N THR A 121 -5.48 -3.93 16.46
CA THR A 121 -5.55 -5.40 16.48
C THR A 121 -4.89 -6.05 15.26
N LYS A 122 -4.36 -5.26 14.33
CA LYS A 122 -3.72 -5.72 13.08
C LYS A 122 -4.65 -6.59 12.23
N VAL A 123 -5.91 -6.19 12.13
CA VAL A 123 -6.93 -6.86 11.31
C VAL A 123 -7.36 -5.96 10.17
N ILE A 124 -7.44 -6.53 8.97
CA ILE A 124 -7.98 -5.88 7.78
C ILE A 124 -9.17 -6.72 7.30
N GLN A 125 -10.30 -6.07 7.03
CA GLN A 125 -11.47 -6.72 6.47
C GLN A 125 -11.68 -6.25 5.04
N LEU A 126 -11.63 -7.20 4.11
CA LEU A 126 -11.86 -6.99 2.69
C LEU A 126 -12.90 -7.98 2.16
N SER A 127 -13.31 -7.74 0.92
CA SER A 127 -14.19 -8.56 0.12
C SER A 127 -13.62 -8.72 -1.28
N LYS A 128 -14.07 -9.73 -2.01
CA LYS A 128 -13.74 -9.91 -3.44
C LYS A 128 -14.03 -8.64 -4.26
N TRP A 129 -15.08 -7.91 -3.90
CA TRP A 129 -15.56 -6.74 -4.63
C TRP A 129 -14.66 -5.52 -4.50
N ASP A 130 -13.82 -5.45 -3.47
CA ASP A 130 -12.90 -4.33 -3.25
C ASP A 130 -11.80 -4.24 -4.32
N THR A 131 -11.63 -5.28 -5.15
CA THR A 131 -10.77 -5.20 -6.33
C THR A 131 -11.32 -4.27 -7.42
N SER A 132 -12.60 -3.88 -7.35
CA SER A 132 -13.27 -2.97 -8.29
C SER A 132 -13.40 -1.56 -7.71
N SER A 133 -13.33 -0.57 -8.60
CA SER A 133 -13.51 0.84 -8.24
C SER A 133 -14.98 1.28 -8.33
N TYR A 134 -15.35 2.31 -7.58
CA TYR A 134 -16.71 2.88 -7.60
C TYR A 134 -16.71 4.40 -7.42
N THR A 135 -17.87 5.04 -7.61
CA THR A 135 -18.04 6.48 -7.30
C THR A 135 -18.30 6.63 -5.80
N ALA A 136 -17.38 7.28 -5.09
CA ALA A 136 -17.53 7.55 -3.66
C ALA A 136 -18.10 8.97 -3.43
N VAL A 137 -18.76 9.17 -2.28
CA VAL A 137 -19.29 10.46 -1.85
C VAL A 137 -18.84 10.72 -0.41
N ASN A 138 -18.39 11.94 -0.10
CA ASN A 138 -18.00 12.33 1.26
C ASN A 138 -19.14 12.99 2.04
N ALA A 139 -18.90 13.31 3.31
CA ALA A 139 -19.91 13.95 4.17
C ALA A 139 -20.33 15.36 3.72
N ALA A 140 -19.57 16.00 2.82
CA ALA A 140 -19.94 17.27 2.19
C ALA A 140 -20.69 17.08 0.86
N SER A 141 -21.15 15.86 0.56
CA SER A 141 -21.82 15.48 -0.69
C SER A 141 -20.98 15.68 -1.95
N ALA A 142 -19.66 15.84 -1.82
CA ALA A 142 -18.76 15.86 -2.96
C ALA A 142 -18.59 14.43 -3.50
N SER A 143 -18.61 14.30 -4.82
CA SER A 143 -18.35 13.02 -5.50
C SER A 143 -16.87 12.87 -5.83
N SER A 144 -16.39 11.63 -5.84
CA SER A 144 -15.01 11.29 -6.13
C SER A 144 -14.57 11.83 -7.50
N PRO A 145 -13.45 12.55 -7.61
CA PRO A 145 -12.99 13.13 -8.88
C PRO A 145 -12.52 12.08 -9.90
N LYS A 146 -12.25 10.86 -9.43
CA LYS A 146 -11.93 9.65 -10.20
C LYS A 146 -12.59 8.45 -9.51
N PRO A 147 -12.76 7.29 -10.20
CA PRO A 147 -13.22 6.09 -9.53
C PRO A 147 -12.35 5.77 -8.31
N PHE A 148 -12.99 5.67 -7.15
CA PHE A 148 -12.35 5.37 -5.88
C PHE A 148 -11.90 3.92 -5.86
N GLN A 149 -10.68 3.67 -5.37
CA GLN A 149 -10.12 2.34 -5.22
C GLN A 149 -9.95 2.03 -3.74
N PRO A 150 -10.71 1.07 -3.18
CA PRO A 150 -10.69 0.84 -1.75
C PRO A 150 -9.39 0.18 -1.27
N LEU A 151 -8.77 -0.73 -2.05
CA LEU A 151 -7.57 -1.45 -1.57
C LEU A 151 -6.38 -0.52 -1.25
N PRO A 152 -6.01 0.45 -2.10
CA PRO A 152 -5.01 1.45 -1.76
C PRO A 152 -5.38 2.34 -0.57
N HIS A 153 -6.67 2.65 -0.39
CA HIS A 153 -7.16 3.44 0.74
C HIS A 153 -6.97 2.68 2.07
N GLU A 154 -7.41 1.41 2.11
CA GLU A 154 -7.21 0.55 3.29
C GLU A 154 -5.73 0.32 3.60
N PHE A 155 -4.90 0.16 2.57
CA PHE A 155 -3.45 0.11 2.79
C PHE A 155 -2.94 1.38 3.49
N GLY A 156 -3.48 2.56 3.16
CA GLY A 156 -3.17 3.80 3.85
C GLY A 156 -3.46 3.73 5.35
N HIS A 157 -4.61 3.21 5.76
CA HIS A 157 -4.91 2.96 7.18
C HIS A 157 -3.93 1.96 7.83
N ALA A 158 -3.36 1.03 7.05
CA ALA A 158 -2.37 0.08 7.54
C ALA A 158 -0.95 0.68 7.72
N LEU A 159 -0.68 1.92 7.27
CA LEU A 159 0.64 2.57 7.38
C LEU A 159 0.90 3.29 8.71
N GLY A 160 -0.08 3.33 9.61
CA GLY A 160 0.06 3.99 10.91
C GLY A 160 -1.25 4.55 11.43
N THR A 161 -1.26 4.96 12.69
CA THR A 161 -2.45 5.51 13.37
C THR A 161 -2.81 6.94 12.95
N ALA A 162 -2.02 7.58 12.09
CA ALA A 162 -2.25 8.97 11.66
C ALA A 162 -3.14 9.08 10.41
N ASN A 163 -3.45 7.96 9.77
CA ASN A 163 -4.23 7.92 8.55
C ASN A 163 -5.67 7.57 8.89
N ASP A 164 -6.45 8.59 9.24
CA ASP A 164 -7.90 8.47 9.46
C ASP A 164 -8.68 8.77 8.17
N ASP A 165 -9.97 8.40 8.17
CA ASP A 165 -10.91 8.70 7.09
C ASP A 165 -11.14 10.21 6.97
N GLU A 166 -10.63 10.80 5.88
CA GLU A 166 -10.71 12.24 5.67
C GLU A 166 -12.05 12.71 5.10
N TYR A 167 -12.91 11.77 4.69
CA TYR A 167 -14.23 12.05 4.12
C TYR A 167 -15.33 12.26 5.17
N ALA A 168 -15.00 12.15 6.46
CA ALA A 168 -15.94 12.33 7.57
C ALA A 168 -16.26 13.81 7.85
N ALA A 169 -17.46 14.08 8.36
CA ALA A 169 -17.86 15.41 8.78
C ALA A 169 -16.94 15.95 9.89
N GLY A 170 -16.48 17.20 9.76
CA GLY A 170 -15.60 17.83 10.75
C GLY A 170 -14.12 17.46 10.62
N HIS A 171 -13.74 16.54 9.72
CA HIS A 171 -12.33 16.26 9.46
C HIS A 171 -11.65 17.46 8.80
N ALA A 172 -10.45 17.83 9.25
CA ALA A 172 -9.72 19.01 8.75
C ALA A 172 -9.44 18.97 7.24
N ASN A 173 -9.33 17.76 6.68
CA ASN A 173 -9.07 17.52 5.25
C ASN A 173 -10.33 17.12 4.45
N LEU A 174 -11.54 17.35 4.96
CA LEU A 174 -12.78 17.02 4.24
C LEU A 174 -12.86 17.62 2.83
N GLY A 175 -12.31 18.83 2.66
CA GLY A 175 -12.23 19.51 1.37
C GLY A 175 -11.18 18.98 0.39
N ASP A 176 -10.23 18.16 0.83
CA ASP A 176 -9.19 17.56 -0.04
C ASP A 176 -9.74 16.29 -0.72
N THR A 177 -10.72 16.47 -1.60
CA THR A 177 -11.42 15.36 -2.30
C THR A 177 -10.51 14.55 -3.22
N ASN A 178 -9.32 15.06 -3.53
CA ASN A 178 -8.32 14.35 -4.32
C ASN A 178 -7.48 13.37 -3.48
N SER A 179 -7.47 13.52 -2.15
CA SER A 179 -6.73 12.67 -1.22
C SER A 179 -7.20 11.23 -1.26
N ILE A 180 -6.25 10.29 -1.23
CA ILE A 180 -6.53 8.86 -1.18
C ILE A 180 -7.23 8.44 0.12
N MET A 181 -6.99 9.14 1.23
CA MET A 181 -7.68 8.91 2.51
C MET A 181 -9.05 9.62 2.59
N ASN A 182 -9.41 10.38 1.55
CA ASN A 182 -10.76 10.91 1.33
C ASN A 182 -11.43 10.04 0.25
N ILE A 183 -12.13 10.65 -0.71
CA ILE A 183 -12.79 10.00 -1.85
C ILE A 183 -11.93 10.00 -3.13
N GLY A 184 -10.65 10.34 -3.02
CA GLY A 184 -9.75 10.54 -4.15
C GLY A 184 -8.81 9.37 -4.39
N SER A 185 -7.66 9.67 -4.99
CA SER A 185 -6.68 8.66 -5.42
C SER A 185 -5.23 9.12 -5.27
N GLN A 186 -5.01 10.32 -4.72
CA GLN A 186 -3.69 10.91 -4.60
C GLN A 186 -3.20 10.79 -3.15
N VAL A 187 -2.04 10.16 -2.97
CA VAL A 187 -1.33 10.16 -1.69
C VAL A 187 -0.84 11.57 -1.36
N ARG A 188 -0.72 11.88 -0.07
CA ARG A 188 -0.26 13.16 0.47
C ARG A 188 0.94 12.91 1.38
N ALA A 189 1.79 13.91 1.54
CA ALA A 189 2.96 13.81 2.42
C ALA A 189 2.57 13.40 3.86
N ARG A 190 1.44 13.95 4.36
CA ARG A 190 0.89 13.63 5.69
C ARG A 190 0.57 12.14 5.89
N HIS A 191 0.33 11.39 4.81
CA HIS A 191 0.03 9.95 4.91
C HIS A 191 1.24 9.09 5.24
N LEU A 192 2.45 9.67 5.18
CA LEU A 192 3.72 9.00 5.44
C LEU A 192 4.37 9.44 6.77
N GLU A 193 3.63 10.16 7.63
CA GLU A 193 4.17 10.69 8.89
C GLU A 193 4.67 9.61 9.85
N SER A 194 3.98 8.47 9.95
CA SER A 194 4.43 7.34 10.78
C SER A 194 5.77 6.76 10.28
N ILE A 195 5.92 6.59 8.97
CA ILE A 195 7.20 6.14 8.38
C ILE A 195 8.30 7.18 8.59
N ARG A 196 7.98 8.48 8.44
CA ARG A 196 8.93 9.59 8.72
C ARG A 196 9.43 9.55 10.16
N GLY A 197 8.52 9.33 11.12
CA GLY A 197 8.83 9.21 12.54
C GLY A 197 9.83 8.09 12.81
N GLU A 198 9.60 6.91 12.23
CA GLU A 198 10.52 5.78 12.39
C GLU A 198 11.87 6.02 11.70
N LEU A 199 11.90 6.62 10.51
CA LEU A 199 13.16 6.98 9.84
C LEU A 199 14.01 7.95 10.69
N ASN A 200 13.38 8.94 11.32
CA ASN A 200 14.06 9.85 12.25
C ASN A 200 14.64 9.09 13.46
N ALA A 201 13.92 8.09 13.98
CA ALA A 201 14.38 7.28 15.10
C ALA A 201 15.52 6.32 14.70
N MET A 202 15.59 5.90 13.43
CA MET A 202 16.60 4.97 12.92
C MET A 202 17.98 5.62 12.74
N MET A 203 18.06 6.92 12.46
CA MET A 203 19.29 7.60 12.05
C MET A 203 19.60 8.81 12.95
N PRO A 204 20.37 8.63 14.04
CA PRO A 204 20.78 9.73 14.90
C PRO A 204 21.49 10.85 14.13
N GLY A 205 21.13 12.11 14.41
CA GLY A 205 21.71 13.28 13.73
C GLY A 205 21.19 13.53 12.31
N VAL A 206 20.16 12.80 11.88
CA VAL A 206 19.44 13.03 10.63
C VAL A 206 17.96 13.25 10.91
N THR A 207 17.39 14.30 10.33
CA THR A 207 15.94 14.54 10.33
C THR A 207 15.41 14.43 8.91
N PHE A 208 14.35 13.68 8.69
CA PHE A 208 13.70 13.51 7.40
C PHE A 208 12.47 14.40 7.26
N THR A 209 12.31 14.99 6.08
CA THR A 209 11.07 15.61 5.61
C THR A 209 10.54 14.86 4.39
N VAL A 210 9.22 14.87 4.18
CA VAL A 210 8.61 14.27 2.99
C VAL A 210 8.49 15.32 1.90
N ALA A 211 9.12 15.08 0.74
CA ALA A 211 9.01 15.92 -0.46
C ALA A 211 8.00 15.32 -1.44
N GLY A 212 7.20 16.20 -2.06
CA GLY A 212 6.02 15.91 -2.89
C GLY A 212 6.26 15.07 -4.14
N PRO A 213 5.24 14.90 -5.00
CA PRO A 213 5.21 13.85 -6.02
C PRO A 213 6.44 13.85 -6.93
N HIS A 214 7.34 12.88 -6.75
CA HIS A 214 8.45 12.67 -7.67
C HIS A 214 7.88 11.94 -8.90
N HIS A 215 7.78 12.63 -10.03
CA HIS A 215 7.43 12.02 -11.31
C HIS A 215 8.63 11.23 -11.87
N GLY A 216 9.01 10.16 -11.18
CA GLY A 216 9.98 9.20 -11.72
C GLY A 216 9.34 8.45 -12.89
N HIS A 217 9.92 8.56 -14.08
CA HIS A 217 9.51 7.79 -15.25
C HIS A 217 9.55 6.29 -14.92
N GLY A 218 8.36 5.69 -14.76
CA GLY A 218 8.21 4.26 -14.52
C GLY A 218 8.56 3.48 -15.79
N HIS A 219 9.79 2.98 -15.88
CA HIS A 219 10.04 1.80 -16.71
C HIS A 219 9.51 0.59 -15.96
N GLY A 220 8.33 0.13 -16.41
CA GLY A 220 7.78 -1.16 -16.00
C GLY A 220 8.70 -2.28 -16.44
N HIS A 221 9.38 -2.90 -15.49
CA HIS A 221 9.89 -4.26 -15.67
C HIS A 221 8.84 -5.23 -15.12
N GLY A 222 8.01 -5.72 -16.05
CA GLY A 222 7.25 -6.93 -15.83
C GLY A 222 8.22 -8.07 -15.52
N HIS A 223 8.06 -8.68 -14.35
CA HIS A 223 8.61 -10.00 -14.10
C HIS A 223 7.76 -11.02 -14.84
N SER A 224 8.13 -11.33 -16.08
CA SER A 224 7.74 -12.58 -16.73
C SER A 224 8.62 -13.69 -16.18
N HIS A 225 8.02 -14.58 -15.38
CA HIS A 225 8.61 -15.89 -15.15
C HIS A 225 8.51 -16.68 -16.45
N GLY A 226 9.66 -16.95 -17.06
CA GLY A 226 9.78 -17.81 -18.22
C GLY A 226 9.44 -19.25 -17.86
N ILE A 227 8.38 -19.78 -18.44
CA ILE A 227 8.20 -21.22 -18.62
C ILE A 227 8.73 -21.53 -20.01
N GLY A 228 9.96 -22.00 -20.07
CA GLY A 228 10.49 -22.68 -21.24
C GLY A 228 9.99 -24.12 -21.25
N HIS A 229 9.20 -24.49 -22.25
CA HIS A 229 9.18 -25.86 -22.75
C HIS A 229 9.06 -25.82 -24.27
N GLY A 230 10.11 -26.34 -24.91
CA GLY A 230 10.32 -26.32 -26.35
C GLY A 230 9.31 -27.16 -27.11
N ALA A 231 8.95 -26.65 -28.28
CA ALA A 231 8.43 -27.45 -29.37
C ALA A 231 9.61 -28.18 -30.03
N ALA A 232 9.50 -29.50 -30.16
CA ALA A 232 10.24 -30.28 -31.14
C ALA A 232 9.23 -31.04 -32.00
N HIS A 233 9.26 -30.74 -33.30
CA HIS A 233 8.59 -31.49 -34.35
C HIS A 233 9.33 -32.81 -34.64
N ALA A 234 8.54 -33.83 -35.02
CA ALA A 234 8.67 -34.66 -36.24
C ALA A 234 8.68 -36.19 -36.06
N HIS A 235 7.99 -36.83 -37.02
CA HIS A 235 7.97 -38.23 -37.45
C HIS A 235 7.06 -39.21 -36.69
N HIS A 236 5.86 -39.47 -37.22
CA HIS A 236 5.55 -40.41 -38.31
C HIS A 236 4.17 -40.11 -38.92
#